data_AF-A0A0C9TQV2-F1
#
_entry.id   AF-A0A0C9TQV2-F1
#
_cell.length_a   1.000
_cell.length_b   1.000
_cell.length_c   1.000
_cell.angle_alpha   90.00
_cell.angle_beta   90.00
_cell.angle_gamma   90.00
#
_symmetry.space_group_name_H-M   'P 1'
#
loop_
_entity.id
_entity.type
_entity.pdbx_description
1 polymer ?
#
loop_
_entity_poly.entity_id
_entity_poly.type
_entity_poly.pdbx_seq_one_letter_code
_entity_poly.pdbx_strand_id
1 'polypeptide(L)'
;MADNGEDTPAAHCVGEDITRFVPNPKGKNQHKHCPASDDERVAEILRDYHRKNITNKKTISKLLWAEHGIHMSEASVTRRRSRLQLHGSRTTSCSLSTTVKRQLVLDQMAKDPARRQGPDLIKEGIAFDQGI
;
A
#
# COMPACT_ATOMS: atom_id res chain seq x y z
N MET A 1 18.54 -15.78 78.95
CA MET A 1 19.88 -15.21 78.78
C MET A 1 20.39 -15.68 77.43
N ALA A 2 20.59 -14.72 76.52
CA ALA A 2 21.29 -14.80 75.23
C ALA A 2 20.71 -15.80 74.20
N ASP A 3 20.71 -15.60 72.89
CA ASP A 3 21.21 -14.52 72.05
C ASP A 3 20.63 -14.78 70.63
N ASN A 4 20.15 -13.72 69.98
CA ASN A 4 20.35 -13.33 68.59
C ASN A 4 20.39 -14.36 67.44
N GLY A 5 19.75 -13.96 66.32
CA GLY A 5 20.20 -14.37 65.00
C GLY A 5 19.09 -14.62 64.00
N GLU A 6 18.53 -13.54 63.48
CA GLU A 6 17.91 -13.53 62.15
C GLU A 6 18.87 -14.20 61.15
N ASP A 7 18.35 -15.07 60.28
CA ASP A 7 18.65 -14.92 58.85
C ASP A 7 17.75 -15.83 58.02
N THR A 8 16.95 -15.17 57.19
CA THR A 8 16.06 -15.76 56.20
C THR A 8 16.88 -15.97 54.93
N PRO A 9 17.10 -17.19 54.43
CA PRO A 9 17.44 -17.35 53.03
C PRO A 9 16.12 -17.45 52.26
N ALA A 10 15.65 -16.29 51.79
CA ALA A 10 14.73 -16.24 50.66
C ALA A 10 15.41 -16.98 49.51
N ALA A 11 14.97 -18.21 49.26
CA ALA A 11 15.42 -18.97 48.10
C ALA A 11 15.02 -18.18 46.86
N HIS A 12 16.03 -17.54 46.28
CA HIS A 12 15.97 -16.80 45.04
C HIS A 12 15.17 -17.60 44.01
N CYS A 13 14.11 -16.98 43.51
CA CYS A 13 13.52 -17.36 42.23
C CYS A 13 14.65 -17.35 41.20
N VAL A 14 15.09 -18.52 40.76
CA VAL A 14 15.84 -18.64 39.50
C VAL A 14 14.87 -18.21 38.40
N GLY A 15 14.89 -16.91 38.11
CA GLY A 15 14.39 -16.39 36.85
C GLY A 15 15.22 -17.05 35.77
N GLU A 16 14.67 -18.09 35.16
CA GLU A 16 15.19 -18.57 33.89
C GLU A 16 15.10 -17.38 32.93
N ASP A 17 16.27 -16.81 32.62
CA ASP A 17 16.45 -15.91 31.49
C ASP A 17 16.05 -16.69 30.24
N ILE A 18 14.76 -16.62 29.91
CA ILE A 18 14.25 -16.99 28.60
C ILE A 18 14.84 -15.96 27.66
N THR A 19 16.06 -16.21 27.19
CA THR A 19 16.68 -15.45 26.11
C THR A 19 15.73 -15.60 24.92
N ARG A 20 14.84 -14.62 24.75
CA ARG A 20 13.90 -14.57 23.64
C ARG A 20 14.74 -14.69 22.39
N PHE A 21 14.65 -15.82 21.70
CA PHE A 21 15.29 -15.99 20.41
C PHE A 21 14.77 -14.88 19.50
N VAL A 22 15.61 -13.88 19.22
CA VAL A 22 15.30 -12.81 18.27
C VAL A 22 15.73 -13.34 16.90
N PRO A 23 14.79 -13.70 16.01
CA PRO A 23 15.17 -14.12 14.68
C PRO A 23 15.84 -12.94 13.95
N ASN A 24 17.02 -13.16 13.37
CA ASN A 24 17.84 -12.17 12.66
C ASN A 24 18.34 -10.95 13.48
N PRO A 25 19.23 -11.17 14.48
CA PRO A 25 19.77 -10.08 15.31
C PRO A 25 20.68 -9.11 14.55
N LYS A 26 21.22 -9.53 13.39
CA LYS A 26 22.09 -8.69 12.54
C LYS A 26 21.32 -7.90 11.48
N GLY A 27 20.00 -8.07 11.38
CA GLY A 27 19.16 -7.39 10.39
C GLY A 27 19.54 -7.65 8.93
N LYS A 28 20.33 -8.70 8.64
CA LYS A 28 20.79 -8.97 7.28
C LYS A 28 19.69 -9.65 6.48
N ASN A 29 18.98 -8.89 5.67
CA ASN A 29 18.03 -9.39 4.70
C ASN A 29 18.67 -9.46 3.31
N GLN A 30 18.46 -10.56 2.59
CA GLN A 30 18.95 -10.75 1.20
C GLN A 30 18.26 -9.82 0.18
N HIS A 31 17.34 -8.98 0.63
CA HIS A 31 16.45 -8.16 -0.19
C HIS A 31 16.90 -6.69 -0.22
N LYS A 32 18.17 -6.45 -0.55
CA LYS A 32 18.81 -5.12 -0.50
C LYS A 32 18.14 -4.06 -1.39
N HIS A 33 17.44 -4.51 -2.44
CA HIS A 33 16.75 -3.65 -3.42
C HIS A 33 15.22 -3.69 -3.30
N CYS A 34 14.68 -4.40 -2.30
CA CYS A 34 13.25 -4.43 -2.05
C CYS A 34 12.93 -3.39 -0.97
N PRO A 35 12.23 -2.30 -1.31
CA PRO A 35 11.80 -1.32 -0.31
C PRO A 35 10.85 -1.95 0.70
N ALA A 36 10.79 -1.38 1.89
CA ALA A 36 9.84 -1.79 2.94
C ALA A 36 8.39 -1.76 2.43
N SER A 37 7.50 -2.46 3.13
CA SER A 37 6.08 -2.57 2.74
C SER A 37 5.38 -1.21 2.68
N ASP A 38 5.75 -0.30 3.57
CA ASP A 38 5.11 1.00 3.78
C ASP A 38 6.03 2.16 3.38
N ASP A 39 6.91 1.91 2.40
CA ASP A 39 7.71 2.96 1.79
C ASP A 39 6.81 3.93 1.00
N GLU A 40 6.64 5.15 1.52
CA GLU A 40 5.83 6.22 0.93
C GLU A 40 6.27 6.56 -0.49
N ARG A 41 7.57 6.46 -0.79
CA ARG A 41 8.11 6.74 -2.13
C ARG A 41 7.53 5.79 -3.16
N VAL A 42 7.38 4.51 -2.81
CA VAL A 42 6.78 3.52 -3.71
C VAL A 42 5.30 3.80 -3.89
N ALA A 43 4.61 4.22 -2.83
CA ALA A 43 3.19 4.53 -2.89
C ALA A 43 2.93 5.73 -3.84
N GLU A 44 3.77 6.76 -3.78
CA GLU A 44 3.69 7.91 -4.68
C GLU A 44 3.95 7.52 -6.14
N ILE A 45 5.01 6.76 -6.42
CA ILE A 45 5.31 6.26 -7.78
C ILE A 45 4.15 5.42 -8.33
N LEU A 46 3.56 4.54 -7.51
CA LEU A 46 2.42 3.72 -7.94
C LEU A 46 1.17 4.56 -8.23
N ARG A 47 0.93 5.65 -7.48
CA ARG A 47 -0.16 6.61 -7.76
C ARG A 47 0.09 7.35 -9.06
N ASP A 48 1.33 7.77 -9.32
CA ASP A 48 1.67 8.48 -10.55
C ASP A 48 1.53 7.59 -11.79
N TYR A 49 1.97 6.32 -11.71
CA TYR A 49 1.72 5.36 -12.77
C TYR A 49 0.22 5.08 -12.96
N HIS A 50 -0.57 5.07 -11.89
CA HIS A 50 -2.01 4.93 -11.98
C HIS A 50 -2.67 6.12 -12.69
N ARG A 51 -2.26 7.36 -12.37
CA ARG A 51 -2.70 8.59 -13.07
C ARG A 51 -2.34 8.59 -14.55
N LYS A 52 -1.20 8.00 -14.91
CA LYS A 52 -0.78 7.80 -16.31
C LYS A 52 -1.48 6.61 -17.00
N ASN A 53 -2.47 6.00 -16.35
CA ASN A 53 -3.19 4.82 -16.82
C ASN A 53 -2.31 3.58 -17.07
N ILE A 54 -1.14 3.51 -16.43
CA ILE A 54 -0.23 2.35 -16.50
C ILE A 54 -0.69 1.33 -15.46
N THR A 55 -1.56 0.41 -15.87
CA THR A 55 -2.20 -0.56 -14.97
C THR A 55 -1.62 -1.97 -15.06
N ASN A 56 -0.74 -2.26 -16.02
CA ASN A 56 -0.16 -3.59 -16.19
C ASN A 56 0.98 -3.83 -15.18
N LYS A 57 0.80 -4.83 -14.30
CA LYS A 57 1.77 -5.21 -13.25
C LYS A 57 3.17 -5.55 -13.79
N LYS A 58 3.26 -6.14 -14.98
CA LYS A 58 4.53 -6.47 -15.64
C LYS A 58 5.26 -5.23 -16.07
N THR A 59 4.52 -4.29 -16.67
CA THR A 59 5.05 -3.00 -17.11
C THR A 59 5.50 -2.18 -15.92
N ILE A 60 4.69 -2.08 -14.87
CA ILE A 60 5.03 -1.37 -13.63
C ILE A 60 6.30 -1.94 -12.99
N SER A 61 6.44 -3.26 -12.89
CA SER A 61 7.65 -3.90 -12.33
C SER A 61 8.91 -3.54 -13.13
N LYS A 62 8.82 -3.53 -14.46
CA LYS A 62 9.93 -3.11 -15.34
C LYS A 62 10.26 -1.62 -15.18
N LEU A 63 9.25 -0.75 -15.11
CA LEU A 63 9.43 0.70 -14.95
C LEU A 63 10.02 1.03 -13.58
N LEU A 64 9.54 0.39 -12.51
CA LEU A 64 10.10 0.54 -11.16
C LEU A 64 11.59 0.20 -11.12
N TRP A 65 12.01 -0.83 -11.84
CA TRP A 65 13.41 -1.19 -11.95
C TRP A 65 14.20 -0.19 -12.80
N ALA A 66 13.69 0.18 -13.98
CA ALA A 66 14.38 1.04 -14.93
C ALA A 66 14.53 2.50 -14.47
N GLU A 67 13.47 3.08 -13.90
CA GLU A 67 13.44 4.50 -13.53
C GLU A 67 13.90 4.75 -12.09
N HIS A 68 13.63 3.79 -11.20
CA HIS A 68 13.83 4.00 -9.75
C HIS A 68 14.78 3.00 -9.11
N GLY A 69 15.26 1.97 -9.84
CA GLY A 69 16.14 0.94 -9.29
C GLY A 69 15.46 0.04 -8.23
N ILE A 70 14.13 0.01 -8.21
CA ILE A 70 13.35 -0.70 -7.20
C ILE A 70 13.00 -2.08 -7.74
N HIS A 71 13.53 -3.12 -7.08
CA HIS A 71 13.24 -4.49 -7.47
C HIS A 71 11.96 -4.97 -6.79
N MET A 72 10.88 -5.11 -7.56
CA MET A 72 9.59 -5.58 -7.05
C MET A 72 8.95 -6.61 -7.97
N SER A 73 8.56 -7.76 -7.39
CA SER A 73 7.84 -8.80 -8.13
C SER A 73 6.41 -8.37 -8.47
N GLU A 74 5.86 -8.95 -9.54
CA GLU A 74 4.47 -8.68 -9.97
C GLU A 74 3.43 -8.91 -8.87
N ALA A 75 3.66 -9.93 -8.03
CA ALA A 75 2.80 -10.24 -6.89
C ALA A 75 2.84 -9.14 -5.83
N SER A 76 4.03 -8.61 -5.54
CA SER A 76 4.21 -7.49 -4.60
C SER A 76 3.59 -6.19 -5.13
N VAL A 77 3.73 -5.89 -6.42
CA VAL A 77 3.08 -4.75 -7.07
C VAL A 77 1.56 -4.86 -6.92
N THR A 78 0.99 -6.05 -7.18
CA THR A 78 -0.45 -6.30 -7.05
C THR A 78 -0.92 -6.08 -5.62
N ARG A 79 -0.21 -6.64 -4.62
CA ARG A 79 -0.56 -6.48 -3.19
C ARG A 79 -0.51 -5.01 -2.77
N ARG A 80 0.54 -4.26 -3.15
CA ARG A 80 0.68 -2.84 -2.81
C ARG A 80 -0.41 -1.99 -3.46
N ARG A 81 -0.72 -2.23 -4.73
CA ARG A 81 -1.82 -1.54 -5.42
C ARG A 81 -3.17 -1.81 -4.77
N SER A 82 -3.45 -3.05 -4.37
CA SER A 82 -4.67 -3.37 -3.63
C SER A 82 -4.74 -2.64 -2.29
N ARG A 83 -3.63 -2.55 -1.55
CA ARG A 83 -3.57 -1.78 -0.29
C ARG A 83 -3.82 -0.29 -0.50
N LEU A 84 -3.30 0.26 -1.59
CA LEU A 84 -3.51 1.66 -1.99
C LEU A 84 -4.86 1.89 -2.71
N GLN A 85 -5.69 0.85 -2.84
CA GLN A 85 -6.97 0.88 -3.54
C GLN A 85 -6.88 1.39 -5.00
N LEU A 86 -5.71 1.22 -5.65
CA LEU A 86 -5.45 1.61 -7.05
C LEU A 86 -6.01 0.55 -8.00
N HIS A 87 -7.33 0.44 -7.99
CA HIS A 87 -8.10 -0.54 -8.75
C HIS A 87 -8.38 -0.07 -10.17
N GLY A 88 -8.57 -1.02 -11.09
CA GLY A 88 -8.98 -0.68 -12.45
C GLY A 88 -10.45 -0.27 -12.52
N SER A 89 -10.80 0.41 -13.62
CA SER A 89 -12.13 0.95 -13.92
C SER A 89 -13.29 -0.02 -13.68
N ARG A 90 -13.13 -1.31 -14.00
CA ARG A 90 -14.17 -2.33 -13.76
C ARG A 90 -14.43 -2.52 -12.27
N THR A 91 -13.39 -2.66 -11.46
CA THR A 91 -13.52 -2.91 -10.03
C THR A 91 -14.09 -1.69 -9.31
N THR A 92 -13.62 -0.49 -9.64
CA THR A 92 -14.16 0.76 -9.10
C THR A 92 -15.62 0.94 -9.51
N SER A 93 -15.95 0.71 -10.79
CA SER A 93 -17.34 0.74 -11.26
C SER A 93 -18.21 -0.29 -10.56
N CYS A 94 -17.74 -1.52 -10.30
CA CYS A 94 -18.53 -2.51 -9.55
C CYS A 94 -18.74 -2.11 -8.08
N SER A 95 -17.77 -1.42 -7.47
CA SER A 95 -17.85 -1.00 -6.07
C SER A 95 -18.77 0.21 -5.84
N LEU A 96 -18.94 1.08 -6.86
CA LEU A 96 -19.77 2.27 -6.75
C LEU A 96 -21.26 1.93 -6.97
N SER A 97 -22.13 2.54 -6.16
CA SER A 97 -23.57 2.45 -6.33
C SER A 97 -24.03 3.13 -7.63
N THR A 98 -25.17 2.69 -8.16
CA THR A 98 -25.74 3.27 -9.39
C THR A 98 -26.03 4.76 -9.25
N THR A 99 -26.44 5.21 -8.07
CA THR A 99 -26.71 6.63 -7.78
C THR A 99 -25.44 7.47 -7.88
N VAL A 100 -24.34 7.01 -7.29
CA VAL A 100 -23.05 7.72 -7.34
C VAL A 100 -22.55 7.82 -8.79
N LYS A 101 -22.66 6.74 -9.57
CA LYS A 101 -22.30 6.78 -11.00
C LYS A 101 -23.08 7.82 -11.79
N ARG A 102 -24.40 7.89 -11.58
CA ARG A 102 -25.24 8.90 -12.22
C ARG A 102 -24.82 10.30 -11.83
N GLN A 103 -24.53 10.52 -10.55
CA GLN A 103 -24.06 11.82 -10.07
C GLN A 103 -22.74 12.22 -10.72
N LEU A 104 -21.75 11.32 -10.78
CA LEU A 104 -20.47 11.59 -11.44
C LEU A 104 -20.64 11.97 -12.93
N VAL A 105 -21.55 11.31 -13.63
CA VAL A 105 -21.86 11.66 -15.03
C VAL A 105 -22.51 13.03 -15.13
N LEU A 106 -23.47 13.34 -14.25
CA LEU A 106 -24.12 14.65 -14.23
C LEU A 106 -23.14 15.78 -13.88
N ASP A 107 -22.27 15.56 -12.90
CA ASP A 107 -21.23 16.52 -12.50
C ASP A 107 -20.28 16.81 -13.67
N GLN A 108 -19.89 15.77 -14.41
CA GLN A 108 -19.03 15.94 -15.58
C GLN A 108 -19.76 16.62 -16.75
N MET A 109 -21.03 16.29 -16.98
CA MET A 109 -21.86 16.97 -17.99
C MET A 109 -22.09 18.45 -17.63
N ALA A 110 -22.19 18.79 -16.35
CA ALA A 110 -22.32 20.18 -15.91
C ALA A 110 -21.09 21.03 -16.25
N LYS A 111 -19.90 20.41 -16.35
CA LYS A 111 -18.66 21.09 -16.81
C LYS A 111 -18.64 21.37 -18.31
N ASP A 112 -19.44 20.66 -19.09
CA ASP A 112 -19.63 20.90 -20.54
C ASP A 112 -21.07 21.35 -20.86
N PRO A 113 -21.41 22.62 -20.59
CA PRO A 113 -22.74 23.15 -20.87
C PRO A 113 -23.07 23.16 -22.37
N ALA A 114 -22.05 23.13 -23.24
CA ALA A 114 -22.21 23.10 -24.69
C ALA A 114 -22.51 21.68 -25.23
N ARG A 115 -22.43 20.64 -24.39
CA ARG A 115 -22.73 19.23 -24.72
C ARG A 115 -21.97 18.71 -25.94
N ARG A 116 -20.71 19.10 -26.08
CA ARG A 116 -19.83 18.69 -27.18
C ARG A 116 -19.04 17.42 -26.85
N GLN A 117 -18.92 17.05 -25.58
CA GLN A 117 -18.21 15.86 -25.15
C GLN A 117 -19.07 14.61 -25.31
N GLY A 118 -18.55 13.65 -26.06
CA GLY A 118 -19.14 12.32 -26.17
C GLY A 118 -18.96 11.50 -24.88
N PRO A 119 -19.67 10.36 -24.76
CA PRO A 119 -19.61 9.50 -23.58
C PRO A 119 -18.20 9.07 -23.19
N ASP A 120 -17.30 8.88 -24.15
CA ASP A 120 -15.93 8.43 -23.87
C ASP A 120 -15.06 9.54 -23.25
N LEU A 121 -15.18 10.77 -23.73
CA LEU A 121 -14.52 11.93 -23.11
C LEU A 121 -15.08 12.22 -21.72
N ILE A 122 -16.39 12.03 -21.52
CA ILE A 122 -17.01 12.16 -20.19
C ILE A 122 -16.43 11.11 -19.22
N LYS A 123 -16.27 9.85 -19.66
CA LYS A 123 -15.65 8.80 -18.83
C LYS A 123 -14.19 9.12 -18.51
N GLU A 124 -13.42 9.61 -19.48
CA GLU A 124 -12.03 10.03 -19.27
C GLU A 124 -11.93 11.20 -18.29
N GLY A 125 -12.83 12.17 -18.39
CA GLY A 125 -12.91 13.28 -17.43
C GLY A 125 -13.20 12.81 -16.00
N ILE A 126 -14.17 11.90 -15.84
CA ILE A 126 -14.46 11.29 -14.53
C ILE A 126 -13.25 10.52 -14.00
N ALA A 127 -12.58 9.73 -14.84
CA ALA A 127 -11.37 9.00 -14.48
C ALA A 127 -10.25 9.95 -14.03
N PHE A 128 -10.05 11.05 -14.76
CA PHE A 128 -9.06 12.07 -14.42
C PHE A 128 -9.36 12.76 -13.09
N ASP A 129 -10.60 13.20 -12.88
CA ASP A 129 -11.01 13.93 -11.67
C ASP A 129 -10.98 13.04 -10.41
N GLN A 130 -11.39 11.78 -10.55
CA GLN A 130 -11.45 10.83 -9.44
C GLN A 130 -10.12 10.08 -9.23
N GLY A 131 -9.19 10.17 -10.19
CA GLY A 131 -7.93 9.43 -10.18
C GLY A 131 -8.12 7.91 -10.29
N ILE A 132 -9.09 7.47 -11.09
CA ILE A 132 -9.53 6.07 -11.28
C ILE A 132 -9.07 5.51 -12.63
#